data_AF-A0A4D8SDC0-F1
#
_entry.id   AF-A0A4D8SDC0-F1
#
_cell.length_a   1.000
_cell.length_b   1.000
_cell.length_c   1.000
_cell.angle_alpha   90.00
_cell.angle_beta   90.00
_cell.angle_gamma   90.00
#
_symmetry.space_group_name_H-M   'P 1'
#
loop_
_entity.id
_entity.type
_entity.pdbx_description
1 polymer ?
#
loop_
_entity_poly.entity_id
_entity_poly.type
_entity_poly.pdbx_seq_one_letter_code
_entity_poly.pdbx_strand_id
1 'polypeptide(L)'
;MSSLRDESIKLVLVFLALASIFQFILQFIFSVSYLPIHIPFQNVLTRLGQIGIYLGYLSIGIFSILSWKKVKALLPLGILLLISPAFTLINNYFSSPLWVMYEVIVATLGILGVVESFLQAPILSLVNLPTAFMVGLLIVAGLLVDISHVELLLNYLLVFEVSLVSFLVYTVLWSSRNLSLKRASISYLASIPALFVFLPIYFLVSSNRFMDIIMNMVMPSVFGIVLTNPYSLPLFVISLAVAIYLSVTIALSRNPYAGLGYFMVITTVFLGVNGYHLILYMIYPIIGVILINMKEGKSRLLDRIINKAQNRT
;
A
#
# COMPACT_ATOMS: atom_id res chain seq x y z
N MET A 1 23.60 -13.31 15.84
CA MET A 1 23.02 -13.40 14.48
C MET A 1 21.56 -12.89 14.41
N SER A 2 20.72 -13.02 15.44
CA SER A 2 19.34 -12.47 15.45
C SER A 2 19.29 -10.93 15.55
N SER A 3 20.14 -10.30 16.38
CA SER A 3 20.16 -8.85 16.56
C SER A 3 20.47 -8.05 15.28
N LEU A 4 21.49 -8.48 14.53
CA LEU A 4 21.89 -7.84 13.27
C LEU A 4 20.79 -7.90 12.21
N ARG A 5 20.02 -8.99 12.17
CA ARG A 5 18.89 -9.13 11.22
C ARG A 5 17.77 -8.16 11.58
N ASP A 6 17.45 -8.01 12.86
CA ASP A 6 16.40 -7.09 13.31
C ASP A 6 16.80 -5.62 13.08
N GLU A 7 18.06 -5.26 13.27
CA GLU A 7 18.60 -3.94 12.94
C GLU A 7 18.55 -3.67 11.44
N SER A 8 18.92 -4.66 10.62
CA SER A 8 18.85 -4.57 9.16
C SER A 8 17.40 -4.37 8.69
N ILE A 9 16.43 -5.10 9.26
CA ILE A 9 15.02 -4.93 8.90
C ILE A 9 14.54 -3.51 9.25
N LYS A 10 14.91 -2.96 10.42
CA LYS A 10 14.53 -1.58 10.78
C LYS A 10 15.06 -0.57 9.77
N LEU A 11 16.32 -0.70 9.36
CA LEU A 11 16.94 0.17 8.38
C LEU A 11 16.27 0.03 6.99
N VAL A 12 15.95 -1.19 6.57
CA VAL A 12 15.19 -1.45 5.34
C VAL A 12 13.79 -0.82 5.39
N LEU A 13 13.11 -0.85 6.54
CA LEU A 13 11.81 -0.16 6.70
C LEU A 13 11.94 1.36 6.56
N VAL A 14 13.04 1.96 7.03
CA VAL A 14 13.29 3.41 6.84
C VAL A 14 13.48 3.72 5.36
N PHE A 15 14.28 2.95 4.64
CA PHE A 15 14.44 3.12 3.20
C PHE A 15 13.14 2.90 2.43
N LEU A 16 12.34 1.90 2.83
CA LEU A 16 11.04 1.64 2.23
C LEU A 16 10.04 2.78 2.50
N ALA A 17 10.10 3.41 3.68
CA ALA A 17 9.29 4.60 3.98
C ALA A 17 9.68 5.79 3.11
N LEU A 18 10.98 6.08 2.99
CA LEU A 18 11.48 7.14 2.11
C LEU A 18 11.13 6.88 0.65
N ALA A 19 11.32 5.64 0.19
CA ALA A 19 10.93 5.20 -1.14
C ALA A 19 9.43 5.43 -1.40
N SER A 20 8.56 5.04 -0.46
CA SER A 20 7.11 5.25 -0.57
C SER A 20 6.75 6.73 -0.72
N ILE A 21 7.38 7.60 0.07
CA ILE A 21 7.12 9.05 0.03
C ILE A 21 7.58 9.62 -1.32
N PHE A 22 8.80 9.31 -1.76
CA PHE A 22 9.33 9.83 -3.01
C PHE A 22 8.59 9.29 -4.24
N GLN A 23 8.22 8.00 -4.23
CA GLN A 23 7.38 7.42 -5.28
C GLN A 23 6.02 8.11 -5.34
N PHE A 24 5.39 8.38 -4.19
CA PHE A 24 4.11 9.09 -4.16
C PHE A 24 4.23 10.53 -4.72
N ILE A 25 5.32 11.23 -4.41
CA ILE A 25 5.61 12.56 -5.00
C ILE A 25 5.72 12.45 -6.53
N LEU A 26 6.42 11.43 -7.04
CA LEU A 26 6.57 11.21 -8.48
C LEU A 26 5.22 11.04 -9.18
N GLN A 27 4.36 10.20 -8.60
CA GLN A 27 3.04 9.88 -9.12
C GLN A 27 2.15 11.11 -9.20
N PHE A 28 2.23 11.99 -8.19
CA PHE A 28 1.52 13.26 -8.19
C PHE A 28 2.02 14.18 -9.31
N ILE A 29 3.34 14.32 -9.47
CA ILE A 29 3.93 15.22 -10.48
C ILE A 29 3.62 14.76 -11.90
N PHE A 30 3.78 13.47 -12.20
CA PHE A 30 3.49 12.96 -13.54
C PHE A 30 2.04 13.23 -13.92
N SER A 31 1.09 12.98 -13.02
CA SER A 31 -0.33 13.19 -13.30
C SER A 31 -0.69 14.66 -13.51
N VAL A 32 -0.07 15.58 -12.75
CA VAL A 32 -0.31 17.02 -12.89
C VAL A 32 0.44 17.61 -14.08
N SER A 33 1.55 17.00 -14.52
CA SER A 33 2.42 17.55 -15.57
C SER A 33 1.76 17.67 -16.96
N TYR A 34 0.66 16.95 -17.20
CA TYR A 34 -0.14 17.06 -18.43
C TYR A 34 -1.09 18.26 -18.41
N LEU A 35 -1.29 18.89 -17.25
CA LEU A 35 -2.07 20.11 -17.13
C LEU A 35 -1.18 21.31 -17.42
N PRO A 36 -1.75 22.41 -17.97
CA PRO A 36 -1.02 23.65 -18.22
C PRO A 36 -0.76 24.43 -16.91
N ILE A 37 -0.12 23.77 -15.94
CA ILE A 37 0.16 24.27 -14.60
C ILE A 37 1.67 24.19 -14.37
N HIS A 38 2.26 25.31 -13.94
CA HIS A 38 3.67 25.34 -13.59
C HIS A 38 3.90 24.67 -12.22
N ILE A 39 4.61 23.54 -12.21
CA ILE A 39 5.01 22.85 -10.99
C ILE A 39 6.38 23.39 -10.53
N PRO A 40 6.48 24.05 -9.36
CA PRO A 40 7.75 24.53 -8.87
C PRO A 40 8.72 23.37 -8.62
N PHE A 41 9.98 23.53 -9.04
CA PHE A 41 11.05 22.53 -8.89
C PHE A 41 10.76 21.15 -9.50
N GLN A 42 9.91 21.07 -10.53
CA GLN A 42 9.52 19.81 -11.18
C GLN A 42 10.71 18.88 -11.45
N ASN A 43 11.79 19.37 -12.06
CA ASN A 43 12.98 18.56 -12.37
C ASN A 43 13.61 17.90 -11.12
N VAL A 44 13.66 18.62 -10.00
CA VAL A 44 14.23 18.09 -8.75
C VAL A 44 13.32 17.03 -8.17
N LEU A 45 12.02 17.32 -8.12
CA LEU A 45 11.04 16.42 -7.55
C LEU A 45 10.88 15.12 -8.38
N THR A 46 10.93 15.21 -9.72
CA THR A 46 10.94 14.03 -10.60
C THR A 46 12.17 13.16 -10.34
N ARG A 47 13.37 13.74 -10.19
CA ARG A 47 14.58 12.99 -9.87
C ARG A 47 14.50 12.32 -8.50
N LEU A 48 14.01 13.02 -7.48
CA LEU A 48 13.78 12.43 -6.16
C LEU A 48 12.81 11.25 -6.24
N GLY A 49 11.75 11.40 -7.02
CA GLY A 49 10.80 10.33 -7.25
C GLY A 49 11.40 9.09 -7.94
N GLN A 50 12.26 9.29 -8.94
CA GLN A 50 12.99 8.20 -9.59
C GLN A 50 13.93 7.48 -8.61
N ILE A 51 14.66 8.24 -7.77
CA ILE A 51 15.44 7.66 -6.67
C ILE A 51 14.54 6.84 -5.74
N GLY A 52 13.33 7.33 -5.45
CA GLY A 52 12.30 6.61 -4.70
C GLY A 52 11.96 5.26 -5.30
N ILE A 53 11.73 5.18 -6.62
CA ILE A 53 11.45 3.91 -7.32
C ILE A 53 12.61 2.92 -7.14
N TYR A 54 13.86 3.33 -7.41
CA TYR A 54 15.02 2.44 -7.27
C TYR A 54 15.25 2.00 -5.83
N LEU A 55 15.08 2.92 -4.87
CA LEU A 55 15.18 2.62 -3.45
C LEU A 55 14.09 1.65 -3.01
N GLY A 56 12.86 1.82 -3.49
CA GLY A 56 11.72 0.94 -3.21
C GLY A 56 11.95 -0.45 -3.77
N TYR A 57 12.41 -0.54 -5.02
CA TYR A 57 12.78 -1.80 -5.68
C TYR A 57 13.80 -2.60 -4.85
N LEU A 58 14.92 -1.98 -4.49
CA LEU A 58 15.97 -2.64 -3.70
C LEU A 58 15.48 -2.97 -2.29
N SER A 59 14.76 -2.04 -1.64
CA SER A 59 14.27 -2.23 -0.27
C SER A 59 13.26 -3.37 -0.19
N ILE A 60 12.35 -3.50 -1.15
CA ILE A 60 11.39 -4.62 -1.21
C ILE A 60 12.13 -5.94 -1.48
N GLY A 61 13.09 -5.96 -2.39
CA GLY A 61 13.90 -7.16 -2.67
C GLY A 61 14.64 -7.64 -1.42
N ILE A 62 15.36 -6.75 -0.75
CA ILE A 62 16.10 -7.06 0.49
C ILE A 62 15.13 -7.45 1.61
N PHE A 63 14.04 -6.70 1.81
CA PHE A 63 13.03 -7.00 2.82
C PHE A 63 12.44 -8.40 2.65
N SER A 64 12.15 -8.78 1.40
CA SER A 64 11.59 -10.08 1.05
C SER A 64 12.55 -11.22 1.42
N ILE A 65 13.85 -11.05 1.11
CA ILE A 65 14.92 -11.99 1.49
C ILE A 65 15.18 -12.01 3.00
N LEU A 66 14.97 -10.90 3.72
CA LEU A 66 15.14 -10.88 5.17
C LEU A 66 13.94 -11.44 5.91
N SER A 67 12.74 -11.40 5.33
CA SER A 67 11.48 -11.70 6.01
C SER A 67 10.83 -13.02 5.58
N TRP A 68 11.38 -13.75 4.60
CA TRP A 68 10.78 -14.99 4.09
C TRP A 68 10.55 -16.10 5.12
N LYS A 69 11.36 -16.18 6.17
CA LYS A 69 11.15 -17.17 7.25
C LYS A 69 9.85 -16.94 8.02
N LYS A 70 9.33 -15.71 7.98
CA LYS A 70 7.98 -15.39 8.45
C LYS A 70 7.04 -15.78 7.31
N VAL A 71 6.91 -14.98 6.27
CA VAL A 71 6.03 -15.28 5.14
C VAL A 71 6.83 -15.88 3.99
N LYS A 72 6.72 -17.19 3.76
CA LYS A 72 7.53 -17.93 2.76
C LYS A 72 7.34 -17.40 1.35
N ALA A 73 6.13 -16.95 1.01
CA ALA A 73 5.84 -16.36 -0.31
C ALA A 73 6.67 -15.11 -0.63
N LEU A 74 7.25 -14.43 0.37
CA LEU A 74 8.10 -13.27 0.13
C LEU A 74 9.37 -13.62 -0.66
N LEU A 75 9.99 -14.78 -0.42
CA LEU A 75 11.23 -15.13 -1.12
C LEU A 75 11.04 -15.18 -2.65
N PRO A 76 10.10 -15.97 -3.20
CA PRO A 76 9.90 -15.99 -4.65
C PRO A 76 9.43 -14.64 -5.20
N LEU A 77 8.60 -13.88 -4.48
CA LEU A 77 8.21 -12.52 -4.89
C LEU A 77 9.41 -11.57 -5.00
N GLY A 78 10.31 -11.61 -4.02
CA GLY A 78 11.53 -10.80 -4.03
C GLY A 78 12.49 -11.20 -5.15
N ILE A 79 12.66 -12.50 -5.39
CA ILE A 79 13.49 -13.00 -6.50
C ILE A 79 12.91 -12.58 -7.84
N LEU A 80 11.59 -12.74 -8.03
CA LEU A 80 10.93 -12.31 -9.25
C LEU A 80 11.19 -10.82 -9.47
N LEU A 81 10.87 -9.96 -8.49
CA LEU A 81 11.12 -8.52 -8.58
C LEU A 81 12.57 -8.23 -8.98
N LEU A 82 13.55 -8.84 -8.31
CA LEU A 82 14.97 -8.57 -8.57
C LEU A 82 15.47 -9.02 -9.95
N ILE A 83 14.84 -10.03 -10.53
CA ILE A 83 15.15 -10.52 -11.88
C ILE A 83 14.35 -9.75 -12.95
N SER A 84 13.29 -9.03 -12.57
CA SER A 84 12.36 -8.39 -13.51
C SER A 84 13.06 -7.51 -14.57
N PRO A 85 14.12 -6.73 -14.27
CA PRO A 85 14.82 -5.94 -15.29
C PRO A 85 15.55 -6.79 -16.33
N ALA A 86 15.94 -8.03 -16.03
CA ALA A 86 16.61 -8.88 -17.01
C ALA A 86 15.68 -9.25 -18.17
N PHE A 87 14.37 -9.32 -17.94
CA PHE A 87 13.41 -9.62 -19.00
C PHE A 87 13.25 -8.50 -20.02
N THR A 88 13.63 -7.25 -19.69
CA THR A 88 13.62 -6.15 -20.67
C THR A 88 14.68 -6.32 -21.76
N LEU A 89 15.61 -7.28 -21.62
CA LEU A 89 16.57 -7.66 -22.65
C LEU A 89 15.94 -8.54 -23.74
N ILE A 90 14.75 -9.10 -23.51
CA ILE A 90 14.01 -9.88 -24.49
C ILE A 90 13.23 -8.92 -25.39
N ASN A 91 13.45 -8.99 -26.70
CA ASN A 91 12.73 -8.16 -27.66
C ASN A 91 11.22 -8.35 -27.54
N ASN A 92 10.49 -7.24 -27.52
CA ASN A 92 9.03 -7.18 -27.39
C ASN A 92 8.47 -7.86 -26.12
N TYR A 93 9.26 -7.94 -25.03
CA TYR A 93 8.83 -8.60 -23.78
C TYR A 93 7.48 -8.11 -23.26
N PHE A 94 7.28 -6.80 -23.17
CA PHE A 94 6.04 -6.17 -22.68
C PHE A 94 4.81 -6.46 -23.55
N SER A 95 4.99 -6.83 -24.82
CA SER A 95 3.91 -7.20 -25.72
C SER A 95 3.80 -8.72 -25.92
N SER A 96 4.62 -9.49 -25.18
CA SER A 96 4.69 -10.94 -25.32
C SER A 96 3.86 -11.64 -24.23
N PRO A 97 3.40 -12.88 -24.49
CA PRO A 97 2.74 -13.70 -23.45
C PRO A 97 3.58 -13.94 -22.20
N LEU A 98 4.90 -13.75 -22.27
CA LEU A 98 5.80 -13.90 -21.12
C LEU A 98 5.57 -12.81 -20.07
N TRP A 99 5.18 -11.59 -20.49
CA TRP A 99 4.81 -10.52 -19.56
C TRP A 99 3.55 -10.89 -18.79
N VAL A 100 2.50 -11.26 -19.51
CA VAL A 100 1.22 -11.70 -18.94
C VAL A 100 1.41 -12.88 -17.98
N MET A 101 2.18 -13.89 -18.39
CA MET A 101 2.51 -15.03 -17.52
C MET A 101 3.20 -14.57 -16.23
N TYR A 102 4.14 -13.63 -16.34
CA TYR A 102 4.89 -13.13 -15.22
C TYR A 102 4.02 -12.32 -14.24
N GLU A 103 3.13 -11.47 -14.73
CA GLU A 103 2.14 -10.77 -13.89
C GLU A 103 1.21 -11.74 -13.16
N VAL A 104 0.69 -12.75 -13.85
CA VAL A 104 -0.19 -13.77 -13.22
C VAL A 104 0.54 -14.55 -12.12
N ILE A 105 1.83 -14.87 -12.33
CA ILE A 105 2.66 -15.52 -11.29
C ILE A 105 2.82 -14.60 -10.08
N VAL A 106 3.15 -13.33 -10.29
CA VAL A 106 3.31 -12.34 -9.21
C VAL A 106 1.98 -12.14 -8.46
N ALA A 107 0.85 -12.07 -9.16
CA ALA A 107 -0.48 -11.98 -8.56
C ALA A 107 -0.77 -13.17 -7.65
N THR A 108 -0.56 -14.38 -8.17
CA THR A 108 -0.89 -15.63 -7.48
C THR A 108 -0.04 -15.78 -6.23
N LEU A 109 1.29 -15.59 -6.35
CA LEU A 109 2.20 -15.61 -5.20
C LEU A 109 1.90 -14.48 -4.21
N GLY A 110 1.49 -13.32 -4.72
CA GLY A 110 1.07 -12.18 -3.92
C GLY A 110 -0.11 -12.48 -3.02
N ILE A 111 -1.19 -13.00 -3.61
CA ILE A 111 -2.40 -13.40 -2.89
C ILE A 111 -2.07 -14.50 -1.87
N LEU A 112 -1.28 -15.50 -2.25
CA LEU A 112 -0.82 -16.55 -1.32
C LEU A 112 -0.02 -15.96 -0.15
N GLY A 113 0.86 -14.99 -0.41
CA GLY A 113 1.62 -14.31 0.62
C GLY A 113 0.77 -13.47 1.56
N VAL A 114 -0.27 -12.81 1.03
CA VAL A 114 -1.27 -12.12 1.85
C VAL A 114 -1.98 -13.13 2.76
N VAL A 115 -2.50 -14.23 2.22
CA VAL A 115 -3.17 -15.29 3.01
C VAL A 115 -2.25 -15.86 4.09
N GLU A 116 -1.01 -16.21 3.72
CA GLU A 116 0.00 -16.71 4.65
C GLU A 116 0.27 -15.72 5.78
N SER A 117 0.35 -14.41 5.48
CA SER A 117 0.55 -13.39 6.50
C SER A 117 -0.56 -13.36 7.55
N PHE A 118 -1.83 -13.54 7.16
CA PHE A 118 -2.96 -13.60 8.10
C PHE A 118 -2.92 -14.85 8.98
N LEU A 119 -2.50 -16.00 8.43
CA LEU A 119 -2.39 -17.24 9.20
C LEU A 119 -1.36 -17.14 10.32
N GLN A 120 -0.28 -16.39 10.08
CA GLN A 120 0.80 -16.20 11.05
C GLN A 120 0.56 -15.05 12.03
N ALA A 121 -0.38 -14.15 11.70
CA ALA A 121 -0.68 -12.96 12.47
C ALA A 121 -1.55 -13.24 13.73
N PRO A 122 -1.59 -12.31 14.69
CA PRO A 122 -2.61 -12.34 15.74
C PRO A 122 -4.01 -12.20 15.19
N ILE A 123 -5.01 -12.71 15.92
CA ILE A 123 -6.43 -12.60 15.52
C ILE A 123 -6.91 -11.16 15.30
N LEU A 124 -6.28 -10.19 15.95
CA LEU A 124 -6.58 -8.77 15.76
C LEU A 124 -6.33 -8.33 14.32
N SER A 125 -5.39 -8.95 13.61
CA SER A 125 -5.10 -8.65 12.21
C SER A 125 -6.26 -8.97 11.28
N LEU A 126 -7.19 -9.87 11.65
CA LEU A 126 -8.40 -10.14 10.86
C LEU A 126 -9.26 -8.90 10.63
N VAL A 127 -9.16 -7.90 11.52
CA VAL A 127 -9.84 -6.62 11.32
C VAL A 127 -9.41 -5.96 10.00
N ASN A 128 -8.17 -6.19 9.55
CA ASN A 128 -7.63 -5.66 8.28
C ASN A 128 -7.98 -6.49 7.04
N LEU A 129 -8.85 -7.50 7.16
CA LEU A 129 -9.32 -8.27 6.00
C LEU A 129 -9.90 -7.38 4.89
N PRO A 130 -10.68 -6.32 5.17
CA PRO A 130 -11.16 -5.44 4.12
C PRO A 130 -10.05 -4.74 3.34
N THR A 131 -8.95 -4.36 3.98
CA THR A 131 -7.76 -3.82 3.30
C THR A 131 -7.10 -4.86 2.41
N ALA A 132 -6.99 -6.10 2.88
CA ALA A 132 -6.46 -7.20 2.07
C ALA A 132 -7.37 -7.55 0.88
N PHE A 133 -8.68 -7.53 1.09
CA PHE A 133 -9.68 -7.74 0.04
C PHE A 133 -9.60 -6.65 -1.02
N MET A 134 -9.50 -5.38 -0.62
CA MET A 134 -9.28 -4.26 -1.54
C MET A 134 -8.03 -4.50 -2.41
N VAL A 135 -6.90 -4.90 -1.82
CA VAL A 135 -5.66 -5.17 -2.57
C VAL A 135 -5.85 -6.34 -3.54
N GLY A 136 -6.41 -7.47 -3.09
CA GLY A 136 -6.65 -8.62 -3.95
C GLY A 136 -7.61 -8.31 -5.11
N LEU A 137 -8.70 -7.61 -4.82
CA LEU A 137 -9.69 -7.19 -5.82
C LEU A 137 -9.08 -6.25 -6.87
N LEU A 138 -8.23 -5.30 -6.46
CA LEU A 138 -7.59 -4.37 -7.39
C LEU A 138 -6.45 -5.01 -8.18
N ILE A 139 -5.80 -6.05 -7.65
CA ILE A 139 -4.87 -6.90 -8.43
C ILE A 139 -5.60 -7.63 -9.54
N VAL A 140 -6.74 -8.24 -9.22
CA VAL A 140 -7.57 -8.91 -10.22
C VAL A 140 -8.12 -7.90 -11.24
N ALA A 141 -8.56 -6.72 -10.79
CA ALA A 141 -9.01 -5.65 -11.67
C ALA A 141 -7.90 -5.24 -12.67
N GLY A 142 -6.68 -5.03 -12.18
CA GLY A 142 -5.54 -4.66 -13.03
C GLY A 142 -5.18 -5.72 -14.07
N LEU A 143 -5.19 -7.00 -13.70
CA LEU A 143 -4.97 -8.10 -14.64
C LEU A 143 -6.08 -8.19 -15.70
N LEU A 144 -7.34 -7.93 -15.34
CA LEU A 144 -8.44 -7.93 -16.31
C LEU A 144 -8.31 -6.78 -17.32
N VAL A 145 -7.86 -5.61 -16.87
CA VAL A 145 -7.58 -4.49 -17.75
C VAL A 145 -6.40 -4.82 -18.68
N ASP A 146 -5.29 -5.33 -18.16
CA ASP A 146 -4.09 -5.60 -18.97
C ASP A 146 -4.32 -6.76 -19.99
N ILE A 147 -4.92 -7.86 -19.54
CA ILE A 147 -5.07 -9.07 -20.36
C ILE A 147 -6.31 -9.01 -21.24
N SER A 148 -7.46 -8.65 -20.64
CA SER A 148 -8.77 -8.77 -21.28
C SER A 148 -9.34 -7.43 -21.75
N HIS A 149 -8.69 -6.30 -21.41
CA HIS A 149 -9.16 -4.96 -21.73
C HIS A 149 -10.57 -4.71 -21.15
N VAL A 150 -10.85 -5.34 -20.01
CA VAL A 150 -12.13 -5.25 -19.30
C VAL A 150 -11.93 -4.48 -18.00
N GLU A 151 -12.62 -3.35 -17.89
CA GLU A 151 -12.69 -2.59 -16.65
C GLU A 151 -13.79 -3.13 -15.73
N LEU A 152 -13.47 -3.34 -14.45
CA LEU A 152 -14.48 -3.66 -13.45
C LEU A 152 -15.19 -2.38 -13.00
N LEU A 153 -16.52 -2.34 -13.16
CA LEU A 153 -17.37 -1.24 -12.65
C LEU A 153 -17.46 -1.31 -11.12
N LEU A 154 -16.49 -0.70 -10.45
CA LEU A 154 -16.36 -0.69 -9.00
C LEU A 154 -16.58 0.71 -8.43
N ASN A 155 -17.22 0.79 -7.27
CA ASN A 155 -17.19 2.01 -6.47
C ASN A 155 -15.90 2.05 -5.64
N TYR A 156 -14.81 2.54 -6.25
CA TYR A 156 -13.48 2.59 -5.64
C TYR A 156 -13.46 3.34 -4.31
N LEU A 157 -14.24 4.42 -4.19
CA LEU A 157 -14.34 5.19 -2.95
C LEU A 157 -14.95 4.34 -1.83
N LEU A 158 -16.05 3.63 -2.09
CA LEU A 158 -16.66 2.76 -1.09
C LEU A 158 -15.68 1.65 -0.64
N VAL A 159 -14.98 1.01 -1.58
CA VAL A 159 -13.98 -0.01 -1.26
C VAL A 159 -12.87 0.58 -0.38
N PHE A 160 -12.41 1.79 -0.70
CA PHE A 160 -11.42 2.51 0.09
C PHE A 160 -11.91 2.83 1.51
N GLU A 161 -13.13 3.34 1.64
CA GLU A 161 -13.73 3.73 2.92
C GLU A 161 -13.95 2.51 3.83
N VAL A 162 -14.40 1.39 3.29
CA VAL A 162 -14.54 0.16 4.06
C VAL A 162 -13.17 -0.31 4.57
N SER A 163 -12.13 -0.24 3.74
CA SER A 163 -10.73 -0.51 4.16
C SER A 163 -10.27 0.47 5.25
N LEU A 164 -10.58 1.77 5.11
CA LEU A 164 -10.23 2.83 6.05
C LEU A 164 -10.88 2.65 7.42
N VAL A 165 -12.19 2.38 7.46
CA VAL A 165 -12.94 2.10 8.69
C VAL A 165 -12.37 0.86 9.38
N SER A 166 -12.08 -0.20 8.61
CA SER A 166 -11.40 -1.40 9.12
C SER A 166 -10.06 -1.05 9.79
N PHE A 167 -9.22 -0.26 9.12
CA PHE A 167 -7.91 0.10 9.65
C PHE A 167 -7.99 1.05 10.85
N LEU A 168 -9.00 1.92 10.90
CA LEU A 168 -9.32 2.75 12.06
C LEU A 168 -9.65 1.87 13.27
N VAL A 169 -10.54 0.90 13.11
CA VAL A 169 -10.90 -0.05 14.17
C VAL A 169 -9.68 -0.84 14.62
N TYR A 170 -8.85 -1.32 13.68
CA TYR A 170 -7.58 -1.97 14.00
C TYR A 170 -6.67 -1.07 14.84
N THR A 171 -6.52 0.20 14.45
CA THR A 171 -5.65 1.16 15.13
C THR A 171 -6.12 1.45 16.56
N VAL A 172 -7.42 1.62 16.76
CA VAL A 172 -8.03 1.84 18.09
C VAL A 172 -7.83 0.60 18.97
N LEU A 173 -8.15 -0.59 18.46
CA LEU A 173 -8.00 -1.84 19.20
C LEU A 173 -6.54 -2.15 19.51
N TRP A 174 -5.62 -1.86 18.59
CA TRP A 174 -4.19 -2.01 18.80
C TRP A 174 -3.70 -1.12 19.95
N SER A 175 -4.04 0.16 19.90
CA SER A 175 -3.65 1.15 20.92
C SER A 175 -4.23 0.80 22.29
N SER A 176 -5.50 0.42 22.36
CA SER A 176 -6.16 0.01 23.60
C SER A 176 -5.51 -1.21 24.26
N ARG A 177 -5.08 -2.20 23.46
CA ARG A 177 -4.52 -3.45 23.99
C ARG A 177 -3.03 -3.39 24.33
N ASN A 178 -2.26 -2.52 23.65
CA ASN A 178 -0.80 -2.55 23.72
C ASN A 178 -0.17 -1.30 24.34
N LEU A 179 -0.95 -0.25 24.61
CA LEU A 179 -0.43 1.02 25.12
C LEU A 179 -1.22 1.49 26.34
N SER A 180 -0.56 2.29 27.19
CA SER A 180 -1.26 3.07 28.20
C SER A 180 -2.01 4.24 27.55
N LEU A 181 -3.08 4.71 28.20
CA LEU A 181 -3.89 5.84 27.72
C LEU A 181 -3.02 7.05 27.36
N LYS A 182 -2.08 7.42 28.25
CA LYS A 182 -1.14 8.53 28.01
C LYS A 182 -0.34 8.35 26.72
N ARG A 183 0.20 7.14 26.47
CA ARG A 183 1.00 6.88 25.27
C ARG A 183 0.14 6.88 24.01
N ALA A 184 -1.06 6.31 24.08
CA ALA A 184 -2.01 6.35 22.97
C ALA A 184 -2.38 7.81 22.62
N SER A 185 -2.73 8.64 23.61
CA SER A 185 -3.03 10.06 23.40
C SER A 185 -1.87 10.82 22.74
N ILE A 186 -0.62 10.58 23.18
CA ILE A 186 0.55 11.19 22.54
C ILE A 186 0.66 10.77 21.08
N SER A 187 0.45 9.49 20.75
CA SER A 187 0.48 9.01 19.37
C SER A 187 -0.60 9.68 18.52
N TYR A 188 -1.84 9.77 18.99
CA TYR A 188 -2.94 10.45 18.27
C TYR A 188 -2.67 11.95 18.05
N LEU A 189 -2.14 12.65 19.07
CA LEU A 189 -1.86 14.09 18.99
C LEU A 189 -0.64 14.38 18.09
N ALA A 190 0.44 13.61 18.24
CA ALA A 190 1.65 13.78 17.44
C ALA A 190 1.44 13.46 15.95
N SER A 191 0.39 12.71 15.61
CA SER A 191 0.03 12.42 14.22
C SER A 191 -0.83 13.49 13.54
N ILE A 192 -1.39 14.46 14.28
CA ILE A 192 -2.23 15.54 13.71
C ILE A 192 -1.56 16.25 12.53
N PRO A 193 -0.25 16.60 12.56
CA PRO A 193 0.42 17.22 11.42
C PRO A 193 0.30 16.41 10.12
N ALA A 194 0.15 15.08 10.20
CA ALA A 194 0.03 14.21 9.03
C ALA A 194 -1.29 14.43 8.27
N LEU A 195 -2.36 14.92 8.93
CA LEU A 195 -3.60 15.31 8.26
C LEU A 195 -3.35 16.44 7.25
N PHE A 196 -2.41 17.34 7.55
CA PHE A 196 -2.13 18.53 6.74
C PHE A 196 -1.44 18.21 5.40
N VAL A 197 -1.13 16.95 5.11
CA VAL A 197 -0.68 16.53 3.79
C VAL A 197 -1.81 16.68 2.75
N PHE A 198 -3.05 16.36 3.12
CA PHE A 198 -4.21 16.42 2.21
C PHE A 198 -5.31 17.40 2.66
N LEU A 199 -5.39 17.71 3.95
CA LEU A 199 -6.44 18.60 4.47
C LEU A 199 -6.48 19.99 3.81
N PRO A 200 -5.34 20.63 3.43
CA PRO A 200 -5.36 21.88 2.68
C PRO A 200 -6.05 21.73 1.32
N ILE A 201 -5.88 20.59 0.64
CA ILE A 201 -6.54 20.30 -0.65
C ILE A 201 -8.05 20.22 -0.46
N TYR A 202 -8.54 19.67 0.65
CA TYR A 202 -9.98 19.62 0.94
C TYR A 202 -10.59 21.03 1.01
N PHE A 203 -9.97 21.95 1.76
CA PHE A 203 -10.46 23.32 1.87
C PHE A 203 -10.38 24.06 0.54
N LEU A 204 -9.32 23.82 -0.22
CA LEU A 204 -9.09 24.40 -1.54
C LEU A 204 -10.15 23.95 -2.57
N VAL A 205 -10.45 22.65 -2.61
CA VAL A 205 -11.48 22.06 -3.48
C VAL A 205 -12.88 22.51 -3.06
N SER A 206 -13.17 22.52 -1.75
CA SER A 206 -14.51 22.83 -1.24
C SER A 206 -14.89 24.31 -1.38
N SER A 207 -13.91 25.21 -1.45
CA SER A 207 -14.13 26.66 -1.54
C SER A 207 -14.01 27.23 -2.95
N ASN A 208 -13.39 26.50 -3.89
CA ASN A 208 -13.09 27.00 -5.21
C ASN A 208 -13.51 26.00 -6.30
N ARG A 209 -14.58 26.34 -7.03
CA ARG A 209 -15.13 25.53 -8.12
C ARG A 209 -14.13 25.24 -9.24
N PHE A 210 -13.24 26.19 -9.56
CA PHE A 210 -12.21 25.96 -10.58
C PHE A 210 -11.22 24.89 -10.12
N MET A 211 -10.84 24.95 -8.84
CA MET A 211 -9.95 23.96 -8.26
C MET A 211 -10.61 22.59 -8.09
N ASP A 212 -11.89 22.56 -7.76
CA ASP A 212 -12.69 21.34 -7.75
C ASP A 212 -12.68 20.65 -9.12
N ILE A 213 -12.86 21.38 -10.21
CA ILE A 213 -12.78 20.83 -11.58
C ILE A 213 -11.39 20.26 -11.86
N ILE A 214 -10.33 21.01 -11.53
CA ILE A 214 -8.94 20.54 -11.74
C ILE A 214 -8.67 19.28 -10.92
N MET A 215 -9.01 19.29 -9.64
CA MET A 215 -8.73 18.17 -8.73
C MET A 215 -9.60 16.94 -9.03
N ASN A 216 -10.78 17.12 -9.64
CA ASN A 216 -11.59 16.03 -10.19
C ASN A 216 -10.95 15.36 -11.40
N MET A 217 -9.95 15.98 -12.04
CA MET A 217 -9.13 15.33 -13.07
C MET A 217 -7.83 14.76 -12.45
N VAL A 218 -7.17 15.54 -11.60
CA VAL A 218 -5.88 15.18 -11.00
C VAL A 218 -6.00 13.97 -10.07
N MET A 219 -6.90 13.99 -9.09
CA MET A 219 -6.94 12.94 -8.06
C MET A 219 -7.28 11.57 -8.66
N PRO A 220 -8.29 11.43 -9.53
CA PRO A 220 -8.51 10.22 -10.31
C PRO A 220 -7.27 9.75 -11.08
N SER A 221 -6.56 10.66 -11.76
CA SER A 221 -5.34 10.32 -12.51
C SER A 221 -4.18 9.88 -11.61
N VAL A 222 -3.97 10.56 -10.48
CA VAL A 222 -2.90 10.23 -9.52
C VAL A 222 -3.12 8.84 -8.97
N PHE A 223 -4.32 8.54 -8.52
CA PHE A 223 -4.59 7.26 -7.88
C PHE A 223 -4.92 6.16 -8.89
N GLY A 224 -5.33 6.48 -10.12
CA GLY A 224 -5.81 5.47 -11.07
C GLY A 224 -7.21 4.98 -10.72
N ILE A 225 -8.12 5.89 -10.37
CA ILE A 225 -9.51 5.56 -10.04
C ILE A 225 -10.47 6.37 -10.88
N VAL A 226 -11.70 5.90 -11.03
CA VAL A 226 -12.80 6.71 -11.56
C VAL A 226 -13.74 7.10 -10.42
N LEU A 227 -13.97 8.40 -10.26
CA LEU A 227 -14.98 8.91 -9.34
C LEU A 227 -16.32 8.98 -10.07
N THR A 228 -17.27 8.17 -9.64
CA THR A 228 -18.61 8.06 -10.28
C THR A 228 -19.55 9.21 -9.93
N ASN A 229 -19.23 10.01 -8.90
CA ASN A 229 -20.03 11.12 -8.44
C ASN A 229 -19.13 12.33 -8.14
N PRO A 230 -19.45 13.55 -8.62
CA PRO A 230 -18.67 14.76 -8.34
C PRO A 230 -18.57 15.11 -6.84
N TYR A 231 -19.54 14.71 -6.01
CA TYR A 231 -19.47 14.89 -4.54
C TYR A 231 -18.45 13.95 -3.85
N SER A 232 -17.90 12.99 -4.59
CA SER A 232 -16.94 12.02 -4.05
C SER A 232 -15.54 12.58 -3.87
N LEU A 233 -15.15 13.64 -4.57
CA LEU A 233 -13.78 14.18 -4.48
C LEU A 233 -13.46 14.76 -3.09
N PRO A 234 -14.26 15.67 -2.51
CA PRO A 234 -13.97 16.19 -1.16
C PRO A 234 -13.90 15.07 -0.12
N LEU A 235 -14.81 14.08 -0.22
CA LEU A 235 -14.86 12.93 0.67
C LEU A 235 -13.61 12.05 0.50
N PHE A 236 -13.18 11.79 -0.74
CA PHE A 236 -11.94 11.05 -1.02
C PHE A 236 -10.71 11.74 -0.44
N VAL A 237 -10.60 13.07 -0.59
CA VAL A 237 -9.48 13.85 -0.03
C VAL A 237 -9.46 13.78 1.49
N ILE A 238 -10.61 13.88 2.17
CA ILE A 238 -10.71 13.66 3.62
C ILE A 238 -10.28 12.24 3.98
N SER A 239 -10.78 11.24 3.26
CA SER A 239 -10.44 9.84 3.50
C SER A 239 -8.94 9.58 3.36
N LEU A 240 -8.26 10.21 2.40
CA LEU A 240 -6.80 10.17 2.26
C LEU A 240 -6.08 10.85 3.43
N ALA A 241 -6.56 12.02 3.89
CA ALA A 241 -6.00 12.70 5.06
C ALA A 241 -6.08 11.80 6.30
N VAL A 242 -7.26 11.21 6.54
CA VAL A 242 -7.49 10.28 7.65
C VAL A 242 -6.63 9.02 7.50
N ALA A 243 -6.46 8.50 6.29
CA ALA A 243 -5.64 7.31 6.04
C ALA A 243 -4.16 7.55 6.39
N ILE A 244 -3.58 8.68 5.97
CA ILE A 244 -2.22 9.07 6.35
C ILE A 244 -2.12 9.27 7.86
N TYR A 245 -3.09 9.95 8.46
CA TYR A 245 -3.14 10.14 9.91
C TYR A 245 -3.11 8.82 10.68
N LEU A 246 -3.92 7.85 10.27
CA LEU A 246 -3.96 6.52 10.91
C LEU A 246 -2.65 5.76 10.71
N SER A 247 -2.06 5.83 9.52
CA SER A 247 -0.75 5.23 9.23
C SER A 247 0.34 5.77 10.18
N VAL A 248 0.41 7.09 10.37
CA VAL A 248 1.38 7.70 11.29
C VAL A 248 1.02 7.35 12.75
N THR A 249 -0.27 7.36 13.10
CA THR A 249 -0.74 7.06 14.45
C THR A 249 -0.31 5.65 14.89
N ILE A 250 -0.54 4.65 14.04
CA ILE A 250 -0.20 3.26 14.37
C ILE A 250 1.33 3.05 14.40
N ALA A 251 2.08 3.77 13.54
CA ALA A 251 3.54 3.75 13.56
C ALA A 251 4.09 4.29 14.90
N LEU A 252 3.59 5.45 15.35
CA LEU A 252 3.94 6.05 16.64
C LEU A 252 3.44 5.22 17.84
N SER A 253 2.41 4.41 17.63
CA SER A 253 1.84 3.43 18.56
C SER A 253 2.66 2.13 18.67
N ARG A 254 3.97 2.22 18.38
CA ARG A 254 4.95 1.14 18.39
C ARG A 254 4.71 0.06 17.34
N ASN A 255 3.89 0.29 16.32
CA ASN A 255 3.69 -0.66 15.22
C ASN A 255 4.05 -0.03 13.85
N PRO A 256 5.36 0.25 13.61
CA PRO A 256 5.82 0.87 12.37
C PRO A 256 5.59 -0.01 11.13
N TYR A 257 5.53 -1.33 11.30
CA TYR A 257 5.19 -2.25 10.21
C TYR A 257 3.78 -1.98 9.68
N ALA A 258 2.77 -1.91 10.56
CA ALA A 258 1.41 -1.62 10.11
C ALA A 258 1.22 -0.20 9.60
N GLY A 259 1.92 0.77 10.17
CA GLY A 259 1.87 2.15 9.69
C GLY A 259 2.42 2.27 8.28
N LEU A 260 3.65 1.80 8.07
CA LEU A 260 4.27 1.78 6.74
C LEU A 260 3.46 0.93 5.77
N GLY A 261 3.03 -0.27 6.17
CA GLY A 261 2.28 -1.18 5.32
C GLY A 261 0.97 -0.56 4.82
N TYR A 262 0.22 0.10 5.70
CA TYR A 262 -0.98 0.81 5.28
C TYR A 262 -0.68 2.02 4.39
N PHE A 263 0.38 2.78 4.67
CA PHE A 263 0.83 3.87 3.80
C PHE A 263 1.16 3.39 2.38
N MET A 264 1.86 2.25 2.27
CA MET A 264 2.18 1.63 0.99
C MET A 264 0.91 1.24 0.22
N VAL A 265 -0.07 0.63 0.91
CA VAL A 265 -1.35 0.26 0.30
C VAL A 265 -2.06 1.50 -0.24
N ILE A 266 -2.31 2.52 0.58
CA ILE A 266 -3.15 3.66 0.17
C ILE A 266 -2.52 4.51 -0.94
N THR A 267 -1.20 4.53 -1.06
CA THR A 267 -0.50 5.31 -2.10
C THR A 267 -0.41 4.57 -3.43
N THR A 268 -0.52 3.23 -3.46
CA THR A 268 -0.23 2.44 -4.67
C THR A 268 -1.31 1.48 -5.13
N VAL A 269 -2.26 1.10 -4.26
CA VAL A 269 -3.20 0.01 -4.56
C VAL A 269 -4.07 0.27 -5.80
N PHE A 270 -4.42 1.53 -6.05
CA PHE A 270 -5.26 1.91 -7.16
C PHE A 270 -4.50 2.06 -8.48
N LEU A 271 -3.16 2.15 -8.44
CA LEU A 271 -2.35 2.24 -9.67
C LEU A 271 -2.50 1.02 -10.58
N GLY A 272 -2.84 -0.14 -10.01
CA GLY A 272 -3.07 -1.36 -10.78
C GLY A 272 -4.28 -1.28 -11.72
N VAL A 273 -5.24 -0.38 -11.47
CA VAL A 273 -6.46 -0.25 -12.29
C VAL A 273 -6.16 0.25 -13.70
N ASN A 274 -5.13 1.10 -13.86
CA ASN A 274 -4.71 1.60 -15.18
C ASN A 274 -3.76 0.60 -15.90
N GLY A 275 -3.62 -0.62 -15.38
CA GLY A 275 -2.63 -1.61 -15.82
C GLY A 275 -1.31 -1.50 -15.06
N TYR A 276 -0.60 -2.62 -14.93
CA TYR A 276 0.67 -2.68 -14.21
C TYR A 276 1.83 -2.28 -15.12
N HIS A 277 2.06 -0.99 -15.31
CA HIS A 277 3.22 -0.55 -16.11
C HIS A 277 4.58 -0.85 -15.45
N LEU A 278 4.59 -1.11 -14.14
CA LEU A 278 5.75 -1.55 -13.38
C LEU A 278 5.35 -2.65 -12.39
N ILE A 279 6.01 -3.81 -12.44
CA ILE A 279 5.84 -4.92 -11.48
C ILE A 279 5.95 -4.45 -10.02
N LEU A 280 6.79 -3.43 -9.79
CA LEU A 280 6.91 -2.81 -8.48
C LEU A 280 5.56 -2.33 -7.93
N TYR A 281 4.68 -1.74 -8.76
CA TYR A 281 3.37 -1.24 -8.35
C TYR A 281 2.36 -2.35 -8.06
N MET A 282 2.58 -3.54 -8.60
CA MET A 282 1.84 -4.74 -8.23
C MET A 282 2.27 -5.27 -6.87
N ILE A 283 3.59 -5.36 -6.65
CA ILE A 283 4.17 -5.92 -5.42
C ILE A 283 4.04 -4.98 -4.23
N TYR A 284 4.06 -3.66 -4.44
CA TYR A 284 3.97 -2.66 -3.38
C TYR A 284 2.78 -2.84 -2.43
N PRO A 285 1.52 -2.89 -2.91
CA PRO A 285 0.37 -3.06 -2.03
C PRO A 285 0.32 -4.46 -1.39
N ILE A 286 0.84 -5.50 -2.05
CA ILE A 286 0.98 -6.85 -1.48
C ILE A 286 1.89 -6.81 -0.25
N ILE A 287 3.09 -6.25 -0.40
CA ILE A 287 4.06 -6.09 0.69
C ILE A 287 3.46 -5.21 1.80
N GLY A 288 2.70 -4.18 1.43
CA GLY A 288 1.98 -3.34 2.37
C GLY A 288 1.03 -4.12 3.28
N VAL A 289 0.20 -5.01 2.72
CA VAL A 289 -0.69 -5.87 3.51
C VAL A 289 0.09 -6.86 4.37
N ILE A 290 1.16 -7.46 3.83
CA ILE A 290 2.02 -8.36 4.60
C ILE A 290 2.61 -7.64 5.81
N LEU A 291 3.11 -6.42 5.64
CA LEU A 291 3.67 -5.59 6.71
C LEU A 291 2.63 -5.28 7.81
N ILE A 292 1.37 -5.00 7.46
CA ILE A 292 0.29 -4.82 8.43
C ILE A 292 0.14 -6.01 9.38
N ASN A 293 0.43 -7.22 8.87
CA ASN A 293 0.24 -8.47 9.58
C ASN A 293 1.52 -9.04 10.23
N MET A 294 2.68 -8.41 10.02
CA MET A 294 3.97 -8.99 10.42
C MET A 294 4.31 -8.90 11.90
N LYS A 295 3.66 -8.03 12.67
CA LYS A 295 3.99 -7.86 14.08
C LYS A 295 3.49 -9.06 14.89
N GLU A 296 4.43 -9.74 15.54
CA GLU A 296 4.16 -10.97 16.30
C GLU A 296 3.19 -10.71 17.45
N GLY A 297 2.13 -11.52 17.50
CA GLY A 297 1.24 -11.62 18.65
C GLY A 297 1.43 -12.95 19.37
N LYS A 298 1.17 -12.97 20.69
CA LYS A 298 1.36 -14.13 21.56
C LYS A 298 0.51 -15.37 21.20
N SER A 299 -0.52 -15.25 20.36
CA SER A 299 -1.27 -16.39 19.83
C SER A 299 -1.47 -16.25 18.33
N ARG A 300 -0.89 -17.15 17.53
CA ARG A 300 -1.09 -17.15 16.07
C ARG A 300 -2.46 -17.71 15.75
N LEU A 301 -3.03 -17.25 14.64
CA LEU A 301 -4.33 -17.73 14.17
C LEU A 301 -4.26 -19.21 13.79
N LEU A 302 -3.15 -19.64 13.16
CA LEU A 302 -2.88 -21.03 12.82
C LEU A 302 -2.92 -21.97 14.04
N ASP A 303 -2.31 -21.58 15.16
CA ASP A 303 -2.29 -22.39 16.39
C ASP A 303 -3.71 -22.63 16.91
N ARG A 304 -4.60 -21.62 16.81
CA ARG A 304 -6.00 -21.76 17.22
C ARG A 304 -6.81 -22.67 16.31
N ILE A 305 -6.55 -22.63 15.00
CA ILE A 305 -7.22 -23.52 14.04
C ILE A 305 -6.82 -24.97 14.33
N ILE A 306 -5.52 -25.23 14.51
CA ILE A 306 -5.00 -26.58 14.80
C ILE A 306 -5.57 -27.10 16.12
N ASN A 307 -5.51 -26.32 17.20
CA ASN A 307 -6.04 -26.74 18.50
C ASN A 307 -7.55 -27.02 18.45
N LYS A 308 -8.33 -26.26 17.66
CA LYS A 308 -9.76 -26.50 17.47
C LYS A 308 -10.05 -27.74 16.62
N ALA A 309 -9.18 -28.06 15.67
CA ALA A 309 -9.29 -29.27 14.87
C ALA A 309 -8.98 -30.53 15.69
N GLN A 310 -7.96 -30.49 16.55
CA GLN A 310 -7.59 -31.58 17.45
C GLN A 310 -8.65 -31.86 18.53
N ASN A 311 -9.37 -30.85 19.01
CA ASN A 311 -10.45 -31.03 19.99
C ASN A 311 -11.77 -31.58 19.39
N ARG A 312 -11.82 -31.81 18.07
CA ARG A 312 -13.00 -32.35 17.37
C ARG A 312 -12.81 -33.78 16.87
N THR A 313 -11.63 -34.37 17.09
CA THR A 313 -11.30 -35.78 16.84
C THR A 313 -11.20 -36.51 18.17
#